data_AF-A0A1W1UTE4-F1
#
_entry.id   AF-A0A1W1UTE4-F1
#
_cell.length_a   1.000
_cell.length_b   1.000
_cell.length_c   1.000
_cell.angle_alpha   90.00
_cell.angle_beta   90.00
_cell.angle_gamma   90.00
#
_symmetry.space_group_name_H-M   'P 1'
#
loop_
_entity.id
_entity.type
_entity.pdbx_description
1 polymer ?
#
loop_
_entity_poly.entity_id
_entity_poly.type
_entity_poly.pdbx_seq_one_letter_code
_entity_poly.pdbx_strand_id
1 'polypeptide(L)'
;MRQHARKTLQDLWRQQPHQRPRLELLVGLTHLEKTGKFSELADGVHTYHSVHGVHLVVLSLCCGELRLPWAFQVWRGKGTPSPAQLALKLLRTVPVTLLKGKRRPRLHADGGFEHAEFIRGVLNRGLDIVVGVRCTWKLEDGRQVRHLMVRGSLLRPTGLDHVMCISWVWLYRNKAPEQRFVRSNLDLGGKYLARVKKRRPADRSLFQDGEGTLRP
;
A
#
# COMPACT_ATOMS: atom_id res chain seq x y z
N MET A 1 17.47 -9.27 -5.75
CA MET A 1 16.62 -8.15 -5.28
C MET A 1 16.62 -7.99 -3.76
N ARG A 2 15.97 -8.86 -2.96
CA ARG A 2 15.85 -8.70 -1.49
C ARG A 2 17.17 -8.53 -0.72
N GLN A 3 18.19 -9.33 -1.04
CA GLN A 3 19.50 -9.22 -0.38
C GLN A 3 20.17 -7.87 -0.64
N HIS A 4 20.12 -7.39 -1.89
CA HIS A 4 20.63 -6.08 -2.27
C HIS A 4 19.86 -4.97 -1.53
N ALA A 5 18.53 -4.97 -1.58
CA ALA A 5 17.71 -3.98 -0.87
C ALA A 5 18.00 -3.96 0.64
N ARG A 6 18.14 -5.14 1.26
CA ARG A 6 18.53 -5.25 2.68
C ARG A 6 19.89 -4.62 2.94
N LYS A 7 20.90 -4.95 2.12
CA LYS A 7 22.26 -4.42 2.27
C LYS A 7 22.27 -2.89 2.13
N THR A 8 21.66 -2.36 1.08
CA THR A 8 21.57 -0.91 0.83
C THR A 8 20.90 -0.17 1.98
N LEU A 9 19.79 -0.68 2.52
CA LEU A 9 19.12 -0.08 3.68
C LEU A 9 19.98 -0.13 4.94
N GLN A 10 20.67 -1.25 5.18
CA GLN A 10 21.56 -1.39 6.34
C GLN A 10 22.77 -0.45 6.24
N ASP A 11 23.34 -0.29 5.05
CA ASP A 11 24.47 0.61 4.81
C ASP A 11 24.05 2.07 5.03
N LEU A 12 22.86 2.48 4.56
CA LEU A 12 22.28 3.79 4.88
C LEU A 12 22.18 4.04 6.39
N TRP A 13 21.65 3.07 7.14
CA TRP A 13 21.51 3.20 8.61
C TRP A 13 22.83 3.18 9.37
N ARG A 14 23.89 2.59 8.81
CA ARG A 14 25.25 2.64 9.36
C ARG A 14 25.89 4.00 9.12
N GLN A 15 25.70 4.59 7.95
CA GLN A 15 26.22 5.91 7.60
C GLN A 15 25.49 7.04 8.36
N GLN A 16 24.22 6.84 8.73
CA GLN A 16 23.39 7.86 9.39
C GLN A 16 22.73 7.35 10.69
N PRO A 17 23.52 6.98 11.73
CA PRO A 17 22.99 6.34 12.93
C PRO A 17 22.03 7.24 13.74
N HIS A 18 22.24 8.55 13.71
CA HIS A 18 21.44 9.54 14.45
C HIS A 18 20.25 10.09 13.67
N GLN A 19 20.23 9.92 12.34
CA GLN A 19 19.18 10.45 11.46
C GLN A 19 18.30 9.38 10.84
N ARG A 20 18.22 8.18 11.43
CA ARG A 20 17.48 7.04 10.85
C ARG A 20 16.01 7.39 10.59
N PRO A 21 15.61 7.58 9.32
CA PRO A 21 14.21 7.81 8.99
C PRO A 21 13.37 6.58 9.37
N ARG A 22 12.07 6.78 9.58
CA ARG A 22 11.15 5.65 9.78
C ARG A 22 11.18 4.76 8.52
N LEU A 23 11.24 3.44 8.72
CA LEU A 23 11.01 2.50 7.64
C LEU A 23 9.53 2.55 7.25
N GLU A 24 9.28 2.99 6.03
CA GLU A 24 7.97 2.96 5.40
C GLU A 24 7.94 1.76 4.43
N LEU A 25 6.87 0.99 4.45
CA LEU A 25 6.61 -0.09 3.49
C LEU A 25 5.50 0.38 2.57
N LEU A 26 5.66 0.22 1.25
CA LEU A 26 4.61 0.50 0.28
C LEU A 26 4.11 -0.81 -0.30
N VAL A 27 2.80 -1.02 -0.27
CA VAL A 27 2.18 -2.14 -0.98
C VAL A 27 1.14 -1.61 -1.96
N GLY A 28 1.19 -2.14 -3.18
CA GLY A 28 0.27 -1.79 -4.26
C GLY A 28 -0.14 -3.01 -5.07
N LEU A 29 -1.24 -2.85 -5.81
CA LEU A 29 -1.62 -3.75 -6.89
C LEU A 29 -1.31 -3.05 -8.21
N THR A 30 -0.52 -3.70 -9.05
CA THR A 30 -0.16 -3.25 -10.39
C THR A 30 -0.74 -4.22 -11.40
N HIS A 31 -1.24 -3.69 -12.52
CA HIS A 31 -1.79 -4.49 -13.62
C HIS A 31 -0.90 -4.29 -14.84
N LEU A 32 -0.44 -5.40 -15.40
CA LEU A 32 0.19 -5.45 -16.71
C LEU A 32 -0.89 -5.90 -17.69
N GLU A 33 -1.55 -4.93 -18.30
CA GLU A 33 -2.61 -5.19 -19.28
C GLU A 33 -2.05 -5.97 -20.46
N LYS A 34 -2.85 -6.93 -20.95
CA LYS A 34 -2.48 -7.78 -22.07
C LYS A 34 -3.57 -7.73 -23.12
N THR A 35 -3.17 -7.47 -24.36
CA THR A 35 -4.03 -7.50 -25.55
C THR A 35 -3.52 -8.59 -26.48
N GLY A 36 -4.41 -9.49 -26.93
CA GLY A 36 -4.07 -10.64 -27.77
C GLY A 36 -4.12 -11.99 -27.06
N LYS A 37 -3.79 -13.07 -27.78
CA LYS A 37 -3.81 -14.45 -27.26
C LYS A 37 -2.42 -14.82 -26.73
N PHE A 38 -2.29 -14.97 -25.42
CA PHE A 38 -1.05 -15.40 -24.76
C PHE A 38 -1.22 -16.82 -24.21
N SER A 39 -1.18 -17.82 -25.09
CA SER A 39 -1.38 -19.23 -24.72
C SER A 39 -0.40 -19.70 -23.63
N GLU A 40 0.86 -19.27 -23.70
CA GLU A 40 1.90 -19.59 -22.69
C GLU A 40 1.66 -18.94 -21.32
N LEU A 41 0.82 -17.92 -21.25
CA LEU A 41 0.45 -17.21 -20.02
C LEU A 41 -1.02 -17.42 -19.66
N ALA A 42 -1.71 -18.39 -20.27
CA ALA A 42 -3.14 -18.61 -20.04
C ALA A 42 -3.48 -18.77 -18.55
N ASP A 43 -2.63 -19.45 -17.78
CA ASP A 43 -2.80 -19.63 -16.33
C ASP A 43 -2.43 -18.39 -15.49
N GLY A 44 -1.78 -17.41 -16.10
CA GLY A 44 -1.29 -16.17 -15.47
C GLY A 44 -2.08 -14.92 -15.82
N VAL A 45 -2.88 -14.94 -16.89
CA VAL A 45 -3.67 -13.80 -17.36
C VAL A 45 -5.10 -13.95 -16.86
N HIS A 46 -5.54 -12.97 -16.08
CA HIS A 46 -6.87 -12.97 -15.46
C HIS A 46 -7.55 -11.63 -15.70
N THR A 47 -8.85 -11.55 -15.43
CA THR A 47 -9.58 -10.29 -15.41
C THR A 47 -9.82 -9.87 -13.96
N TYR A 48 -9.32 -8.70 -13.57
CA TYR A 48 -9.50 -8.12 -12.24
C TYR A 48 -9.78 -6.61 -12.34
N HIS A 49 -10.86 -6.16 -11.69
CA HIS A 49 -11.35 -4.76 -11.79
C HIS A 49 -11.39 -4.24 -13.22
N SER A 50 -11.96 -5.05 -14.13
CA SER A 50 -12.11 -4.74 -15.56
C SER A 50 -10.81 -4.65 -16.35
N VAL A 51 -9.66 -4.97 -15.76
CA VAL A 51 -8.38 -5.07 -16.47
C VAL A 51 -8.09 -6.54 -16.77
N HIS A 52 -7.84 -6.85 -18.05
CA HIS A 52 -7.40 -8.17 -18.49
C HIS A 52 -5.87 -8.19 -18.58
N GLY A 53 -5.20 -9.03 -17.79
CA GLY A 53 -3.75 -9.05 -17.76
C GLY A 53 -3.15 -9.81 -16.60
N VAL A 54 -1.87 -9.56 -16.36
CA VAL A 54 -1.14 -10.09 -15.20
C VAL A 54 -1.25 -9.10 -14.05
N HIS A 55 -1.63 -9.60 -12.88
CA HIS A 55 -1.86 -8.77 -11.70
C HIS A 55 -0.80 -9.03 -10.64
N LEU A 56 -0.05 -7.99 -10.28
CA LEU A 56 1.10 -8.06 -9.39
C LEU A 56 0.82 -7.33 -8.09
N VAL A 57 0.88 -8.04 -6.97
CA VAL A 57 1.01 -7.42 -5.65
C VAL A 57 2.48 -7.13 -5.42
N VAL A 58 2.80 -5.87 -5.19
CA VAL A 58 4.17 -5.37 -5.09
C VAL A 58 4.41 -4.86 -3.68
N LEU A 59 5.62 -5.09 -3.15
CA LEU A 59 6.10 -4.55 -1.90
C LEU A 59 7.43 -3.83 -2.14
N SER A 60 7.51 -2.59 -1.67
CA SER A 60 8.71 -1.75 -1.68
C SER A 60 9.06 -1.27 -0.28
N LEU A 61 10.36 -1.14 0.01
CA LEU A 61 10.87 -0.52 1.24
C LEU A 61 11.27 0.93 0.96
N CYS A 62 10.91 1.83 1.86
CA CYS A 62 11.24 3.24 1.77
C CYS A 62 11.86 3.74 3.08
N CYS A 63 12.94 4.52 2.99
CA CYS A 63 13.61 5.09 4.15
C CYS A 63 14.16 6.47 3.79
N GLY A 64 13.42 7.52 4.14
CA GLY A 64 13.70 8.86 3.61
C GLY A 64 13.44 8.88 2.10
N GLU A 65 14.40 9.35 1.32
CA GLU A 65 14.32 9.37 -0.14
C GLU A 65 14.65 8.02 -0.79
N LEU A 66 15.29 7.10 -0.05
CA LEU A 66 15.62 5.77 -0.55
C LEU A 66 14.34 4.96 -0.78
N ARG A 67 14.19 4.42 -1.99
CA ARG A 67 13.10 3.51 -2.37
C ARG A 67 13.70 2.26 -3.00
N LEU A 68 13.32 1.09 -2.49
CA LEU A 68 13.89 -0.19 -2.89
C LEU A 68 12.79 -1.20 -3.16
N PRO A 69 12.71 -1.80 -4.36
CA PRO A 69 11.79 -2.91 -4.59
C PRO A 69 12.20 -4.08 -3.69
N TRP A 70 11.24 -4.63 -2.96
CA TRP A 70 11.49 -5.76 -2.07
C TRP A 70 11.16 -7.08 -2.75
N ALA A 71 9.89 -7.25 -3.12
CA ALA A 71 9.38 -8.47 -3.74
C ALA A 71 7.98 -8.23 -4.34
N PHE A 72 7.54 -9.16 -5.16
CA PHE A 72 6.19 -9.19 -5.70
C PHE A 72 5.58 -10.60 -5.64
N GLN A 73 4.27 -10.69 -5.80
CA GLN A 73 3.52 -11.92 -6.02
C GLN A 73 2.55 -11.72 -7.19
N VAL A 74 2.38 -12.76 -7.99
CA VAL A 74 1.37 -12.80 -9.06
C VAL A 74 0.06 -13.30 -8.46
N TRP A 75 -1.03 -12.56 -8.66
CA TRP A 75 -2.37 -13.05 -8.35
C TRP A 75 -2.83 -13.99 -9.47
N ARG A 76 -3.34 -15.17 -9.08
CA ARG A 76 -3.60 -16.31 -9.97
C ARG A 76 -5.09 -16.53 -10.25
N GLY A 77 -5.90 -15.48 -10.14
CA GLY A 77 -7.34 -15.57 -10.39
C GLY A 77 -8.16 -15.92 -9.15
N LYS A 78 -9.48 -16.02 -9.36
CA LYS A 78 -10.45 -16.37 -8.30
C LYS A 78 -10.17 -17.79 -7.76
N GLY A 79 -10.47 -18.03 -6.49
CA GLY A 79 -10.18 -19.30 -5.83
C GLY A 79 -8.73 -19.46 -5.34
N THR A 80 -7.82 -18.56 -5.74
CA THR A 80 -6.44 -18.49 -5.23
C THR A 80 -6.31 -17.40 -4.15
N PRO A 81 -5.19 -17.32 -3.40
CA PRO A 81 -5.01 -16.29 -2.39
C PRO A 81 -5.26 -14.89 -2.94
N SER A 82 -6.09 -14.11 -2.24
CA SER A 82 -6.45 -12.75 -2.64
C SER A 82 -5.24 -11.81 -2.64
N PRO A 83 -5.30 -10.66 -3.34
CA PRO A 83 -4.24 -9.67 -3.29
C PRO A 83 -3.83 -9.27 -1.86
N ALA A 84 -4.79 -9.14 -0.95
CA ALA A 84 -4.54 -8.85 0.46
C ALA A 84 -3.77 -9.99 1.16
N GLN A 85 -4.12 -11.26 0.90
CA GLN A 85 -3.40 -12.41 1.45
C GLN A 85 -1.98 -12.50 0.89
N LEU A 86 -1.79 -12.22 -0.41
CA LEU A 86 -0.47 -12.16 -1.04
C LEU A 86 0.38 -11.01 -0.46
N ALA A 87 -0.20 -9.85 -0.19
CA ALA A 87 0.47 -8.75 0.48
C ALA A 87 0.95 -9.13 1.89
N LEU A 88 0.11 -9.80 2.70
CA LEU A 88 0.52 -10.31 4.00
C LEU A 88 1.66 -11.35 3.88
N LYS A 89 1.62 -12.21 2.85
CA LYS A 89 2.70 -13.15 2.55
C LYS A 89 4.01 -12.41 2.23
N LEU A 90 3.96 -11.34 1.43
CA LEU A 90 5.12 -10.51 1.14
C LEU A 90 5.69 -9.86 2.40
N LEU A 91 4.84 -9.30 3.27
CA LEU A 91 5.27 -8.67 4.52
C LEU A 91 6.00 -9.65 5.46
N ARG A 92 5.60 -10.93 5.46
CA ARG A 92 6.32 -11.97 6.24
C ARG A 92 7.77 -12.14 5.79
N THR A 93 8.09 -11.82 4.54
CA THR A 93 9.45 -11.93 4.03
C THR A 93 10.39 -10.80 4.47
N VAL A 94 9.87 -9.72 5.06
CA VAL A 94 10.68 -8.64 5.60
C VAL A 94 11.30 -9.11 6.93
N PRO A 95 12.64 -9.13 7.06
CA PRO A 95 13.30 -9.59 8.27
C PRO A 95 12.88 -8.77 9.47
N VAL A 96 12.61 -9.44 10.60
CA VAL A 96 12.24 -8.78 11.87
C VAL A 96 13.31 -7.76 12.29
N THR A 97 14.58 -7.99 11.95
CA THR A 97 15.68 -7.05 12.22
C THR A 97 15.50 -5.69 11.55
N LEU A 98 14.83 -5.63 10.38
CA LEU A 98 14.51 -4.35 9.72
C LEU A 98 13.29 -3.68 10.35
N LEU A 99 12.44 -4.44 11.02
CA LEU A 99 11.24 -3.94 11.68
C LEU A 99 11.51 -3.44 13.11
N LYS A 100 12.66 -3.80 13.70
CA LYS A 100 13.11 -3.34 15.01
C LYS A 100 13.74 -1.94 14.90
N GLY A 101 13.35 -1.04 15.78
CA GLY A 101 13.94 0.30 15.86
C GLY A 101 13.18 1.22 16.81
N LYS A 102 13.68 2.45 16.98
CA LYS A 102 13.05 3.46 17.84
C LYS A 102 11.67 3.91 17.34
N ARG A 103 11.45 3.84 16.02
CA ARG A 103 10.19 4.22 15.38
C ARG A 103 9.56 2.98 14.76
N ARG A 104 8.33 2.66 15.15
CA ARG A 104 7.57 1.56 14.57
C ARG A 104 7.48 1.74 13.04
N PRO A 105 7.81 0.73 12.23
CA PRO A 105 7.64 0.82 10.78
C PRO A 105 6.17 0.97 10.42
N ARG A 106 5.90 1.59 9.28
CA ARG A 106 4.52 1.86 8.83
C ARG A 106 4.32 1.36 7.41
N LEU A 107 3.17 0.72 7.18
CA LEU A 107 2.74 0.26 5.87
C LEU A 107 1.80 1.27 5.23
N HIS A 108 2.02 1.58 3.96
CA HIS A 108 1.11 2.34 3.12
C HIS A 108 0.48 1.45 2.06
N ALA A 109 -0.86 1.38 2.06
CA ALA A 109 -1.61 0.55 1.13
C ALA A 109 -2.69 1.35 0.38
N ASP A 110 -3.05 0.90 -0.82
CA ASP A 110 -4.16 1.46 -1.60
C ASP A 110 -5.52 0.95 -1.14
N GLY A 111 -6.60 1.54 -1.66
CA GLY A 111 -7.99 1.18 -1.31
C GLY A 111 -8.31 -0.30 -1.51
N GLY A 112 -7.66 -0.99 -2.45
CA GLY A 112 -7.82 -2.44 -2.63
C GLY A 112 -7.43 -3.30 -1.41
N PHE A 113 -6.81 -2.69 -0.39
CA PHE A 113 -6.35 -3.36 0.84
C PHE A 113 -7.12 -2.90 2.09
N GLU A 114 -8.29 -2.30 1.93
CA GLU A 114 -9.06 -1.71 3.03
C GLU A 114 -9.89 -2.73 3.85
N HIS A 115 -9.64 -4.03 3.72
CA HIS A 115 -10.40 -5.04 4.47
C HIS A 115 -9.87 -5.18 5.91
N ALA A 116 -10.77 -5.43 6.86
CA ALA A 116 -10.46 -5.56 8.28
C ALA A 116 -9.38 -6.62 8.56
N GLU A 117 -9.49 -7.77 7.90
CA GLU A 117 -8.53 -8.88 8.05
C GLU A 117 -7.11 -8.49 7.63
N PHE A 118 -6.98 -7.72 6.54
CA PHE A 118 -5.69 -7.24 6.07
C PHE A 118 -5.04 -6.31 7.11
N ILE A 119 -5.81 -5.34 7.62
CA ILE A 119 -5.34 -4.43 8.66
C ILE A 119 -4.90 -5.20 9.89
N ARG A 120 -5.74 -6.12 10.39
CA ARG A 120 -5.41 -6.93 11.55
C ARG A 120 -4.11 -7.69 11.33
N GLY A 121 -3.93 -8.29 10.15
CA GLY A 121 -2.68 -8.96 9.77
C GLY A 121 -1.45 -8.04 9.81
N VAL A 122 -1.60 -6.77 9.41
CA VAL A 122 -0.53 -5.76 9.46
C VAL A 122 -0.22 -5.34 10.89
N LEU A 123 -1.26 -5.05 11.69
CA LEU A 123 -1.12 -4.65 13.09
C LEU A 123 -0.48 -5.75 13.93
N ASN A 124 -0.90 -7.01 13.74
CA ASN A 124 -0.34 -8.19 14.41
C ASN A 124 1.15 -8.42 14.05
N ARG A 125 1.62 -7.85 12.94
CA ARG A 125 3.04 -7.89 12.55
C ARG A 125 3.88 -6.82 13.24
N GLY A 126 3.28 -5.99 14.09
CA GLY A 126 3.96 -4.87 14.75
C GLY A 126 4.17 -3.68 13.83
N LEU A 127 3.37 -3.52 12.77
CA LEU A 127 3.43 -2.38 11.86
C LEU A 127 2.30 -1.38 12.16
N ASP A 128 2.57 -0.09 11.98
CA ASP A 128 1.50 0.90 11.77
C ASP A 128 0.97 0.77 10.34
N ILE A 129 -0.22 1.29 10.06
CA ILE A 129 -0.84 1.23 8.73
C ILE A 129 -1.48 2.56 8.37
N VAL A 130 -1.28 2.97 7.12
CA VAL A 130 -2.00 4.06 6.44
C VAL A 130 -2.57 3.48 5.15
N VAL A 131 -3.89 3.35 5.06
CA VAL A 131 -4.55 2.69 3.92
C VAL A 131 -5.58 3.61 3.30
N GLY A 132 -5.62 3.66 1.96
CA GLY A 132 -6.70 4.31 1.24
C GLY A 132 -8.04 3.66 1.57
N VAL A 133 -9.14 4.40 1.48
CA VAL A 133 -10.49 3.83 1.62
C VAL A 133 -11.42 4.35 0.55
N ARG A 134 -12.34 3.49 0.11
CA ARG A 134 -13.46 3.89 -0.76
C ARG A 134 -14.35 4.92 -0.05
N CYS A 135 -14.78 5.93 -0.81
CA CYS A 135 -15.64 7.00 -0.32
C CYS A 135 -17.06 6.50 0.07
N THR A 136 -17.48 5.37 -0.49
CA THR A 136 -18.75 4.69 -0.23
C THR A 136 -18.71 3.75 0.97
N TRP A 137 -17.56 3.59 1.61
CA TRP A 137 -17.43 2.73 2.78
C TRP A 137 -18.27 3.27 3.94
N LYS A 138 -18.98 2.38 4.63
CA LYS A 138 -19.93 2.73 5.70
C LYS A 138 -19.26 2.72 7.07
N LEU A 139 -19.60 3.72 7.87
CA LEU A 139 -19.28 3.82 9.29
C LEU A 139 -20.29 2.99 10.12
N GLU A 140 -19.99 2.79 11.41
CA GLU A 140 -20.89 2.09 12.34
C GLU A 140 -22.27 2.76 12.44
N ASP A 141 -22.33 4.08 12.36
CA ASP A 141 -23.58 4.86 12.35
C ASP A 141 -24.30 4.89 10.98
N GLY A 142 -23.83 4.09 10.01
CA GLY A 142 -24.41 3.98 8.68
C GLY A 142 -24.00 5.08 7.70
N ARG A 143 -23.34 6.16 8.14
CA ARG A 143 -22.85 7.21 7.24
C ARG A 143 -21.77 6.67 6.32
N GLN A 144 -21.66 7.25 5.13
CA GLN A 144 -20.53 6.97 4.24
C GLN A 144 -19.37 7.90 4.56
N VAL A 145 -18.15 7.41 4.33
CA VAL A 145 -16.91 8.20 4.49
C VAL A 145 -16.95 9.53 3.73
N ARG A 146 -17.60 9.58 2.57
CA ARG A 146 -17.76 10.81 1.79
C ARG A 146 -18.56 11.92 2.49
N HIS A 147 -19.36 11.58 3.50
CA HIS A 147 -20.15 12.54 4.27
C HIS A 147 -19.37 13.12 5.46
N LEU A 148 -18.10 12.74 5.65
CA LEU A 148 -17.27 13.32 6.69
C LEU A 148 -16.87 14.75 6.30
N MET A 149 -17.18 15.70 7.18
CA MET A 149 -16.89 17.13 6.98
C MET A 149 -15.59 17.58 7.67
N VAL A 150 -15.16 16.85 8.70
CA VAL A 150 -13.97 17.17 9.52
C VAL A 150 -12.84 16.15 9.31
N ARG A 151 -11.66 16.60 8.89
CA ARG A 151 -10.47 15.73 8.79
C ARG A 151 -9.99 15.33 10.19
N GLY A 152 -9.55 14.09 10.33
CA GLY A 152 -8.99 13.58 11.58
C GLY A 152 -10.03 12.95 12.50
N SER A 153 -11.25 12.71 12.01
CA SER A 153 -12.26 11.99 12.80
C SER A 153 -11.75 10.62 13.23
N LEU A 154 -12.02 10.27 14.48
CA LEU A 154 -11.77 8.94 15.02
C LEU A 154 -13.03 8.10 14.86
N LEU A 155 -12.88 6.89 14.33
CA LEU A 155 -13.98 5.95 14.14
C LEU A 155 -13.53 4.53 14.38
N ARG A 156 -14.42 3.67 14.88
CA ARG A 156 -14.21 2.23 14.88
C ARG A 156 -14.79 1.65 13.59
N PRO A 157 -13.99 0.96 12.77
CA PRO A 157 -14.53 0.25 11.63
C PRO A 157 -15.22 -1.04 12.03
N THR A 158 -16.33 -1.36 11.36
CA THR A 158 -16.94 -2.69 11.45
C THR A 158 -15.90 -3.78 11.17
N GLY A 159 -15.78 -4.73 12.10
CA GLY A 159 -14.82 -5.84 12.03
C GLY A 159 -13.40 -5.50 12.50
N LEU A 160 -13.16 -4.31 13.08
CA LEU A 160 -11.89 -3.93 13.71
C LEU A 160 -12.12 -3.37 15.11
N ASP A 161 -11.50 -3.98 16.11
CA ASP A 161 -11.58 -3.53 17.51
C ASP A 161 -10.75 -2.25 17.78
N HIS A 162 -10.09 -1.72 16.75
CA HIS A 162 -9.18 -0.58 16.86
C HIS A 162 -9.82 0.68 16.30
N VAL A 163 -9.71 1.77 17.07
CA VAL A 163 -10.04 3.12 16.60
C VAL A 163 -9.07 3.51 15.49
N MET A 164 -9.61 4.00 14.39
CA MET A 164 -8.88 4.49 13.23
C MET A 164 -9.12 5.99 13.06
N CYS A 165 -8.05 6.71 12.76
CA CYS A 165 -8.13 8.11 12.33
C CYS A 165 -8.37 8.16 10.82
N ILE A 166 -9.38 8.90 10.38
CA ILE A 166 -9.69 9.10 8.96
C ILE A 166 -9.44 10.54 8.53
N SER A 167 -8.97 10.71 7.30
CA SER A 167 -8.81 12.00 6.66
C SER A 167 -8.99 11.86 5.14
N TRP A 168 -8.91 12.98 4.44
CA TRP A 168 -9.02 13.03 2.99
C TRP A 168 -8.22 14.17 2.40
N VAL A 169 -7.89 14.01 1.13
CA VAL A 169 -7.20 15.02 0.33
C VAL A 169 -7.88 15.15 -1.02
N TRP A 170 -7.97 16.39 -1.50
CA TRP A 170 -8.34 16.68 -2.88
C TRP A 170 -7.09 16.55 -3.74
N LEU A 171 -7.14 15.66 -4.73
CA LEU A 171 -6.15 15.55 -5.78
C LEU A 171 -6.73 16.19 -7.04
N TYR A 172 -6.02 17.15 -7.59
CA TYR A 172 -6.38 17.79 -8.85
C TYR A 172 -5.57 17.11 -9.94
N ARG A 173 -6.17 16.11 -10.59
CA ARG A 173 -5.59 15.42 -11.76
C ARG A 173 -6.61 15.51 -12.88
N ASN A 174 -6.21 16.04 -14.03
CA ASN A 174 -7.01 16.09 -15.26
C ASN A 174 -8.40 16.75 -15.09
N LYS A 175 -8.42 18.08 -15.00
CA LYS A 175 -9.59 18.99 -15.03
C LYS A 175 -10.66 18.84 -13.94
N ALA A 176 -10.73 17.73 -13.18
CA ALA A 176 -11.69 17.54 -12.11
C ALA A 176 -11.01 17.28 -10.74
N PRO A 177 -11.52 17.86 -9.63
CA PRO A 177 -11.04 17.54 -8.31
C PRO A 177 -11.50 16.14 -7.89
N GLU A 178 -10.58 15.30 -7.46
CA GLU A 178 -10.86 13.97 -6.94
C GLU A 178 -10.58 13.91 -5.44
N GLN A 179 -11.60 13.62 -4.64
CA GLN A 179 -11.44 13.41 -3.20
C GLN A 179 -10.98 11.97 -2.92
N ARG A 180 -9.80 11.84 -2.31
CA ARG A 180 -9.25 10.55 -1.87
C ARG A 180 -9.24 10.48 -0.35
N PHE A 181 -9.83 9.41 0.18
CA PHE A 181 -9.88 9.15 1.61
C PHE A 181 -8.76 8.21 2.05
N VAL A 182 -8.35 8.36 3.29
CA VAL A 182 -7.26 7.60 3.90
C VAL A 182 -7.55 7.40 5.38
N ARG A 183 -7.15 6.26 5.91
CA ARG A 183 -7.23 5.98 7.34
C ARG A 183 -5.91 5.46 7.90
N SER A 184 -5.75 5.60 9.21
CA SER A 184 -4.55 5.26 9.97
C SER A 184 -4.91 4.67 11.31
N ASN A 185 -4.14 3.69 11.80
CA ASN A 185 -4.27 3.18 13.18
C ASN A 185 -3.74 4.16 14.23
N LEU A 186 -3.02 5.19 13.78
CA LEU A 186 -2.53 6.27 14.60
C LEU A 186 -3.37 7.51 14.38
N ASP A 187 -3.64 8.25 15.45
CA ASP A 187 -4.06 9.64 15.34
C ASP A 187 -2.84 10.51 14.99
N LEU A 188 -2.67 10.76 13.70
CA LEU A 188 -1.60 11.60 13.19
C LEU A 188 -2.02 13.07 13.03
N GLY A 189 -3.27 13.41 13.39
CA GLY A 189 -3.90 14.66 13.03
C GLY A 189 -4.35 14.70 11.56
N GLY A 190 -5.57 15.19 11.33
CA GLY A 190 -6.23 15.17 10.02
C GLY A 190 -5.41 15.82 8.89
N LYS A 191 -4.77 16.97 9.15
CA LYS A 191 -3.94 17.69 8.16
C LYS A 191 -2.69 16.89 7.76
N TYR A 192 -2.02 16.28 8.72
CA TYR A 192 -0.80 15.51 8.44
C TYR A 192 -1.13 14.19 7.74
N LEU A 193 -2.19 13.48 8.15
CA LEU A 193 -2.64 12.27 7.46
C LEU A 193 -3.01 12.54 5.98
N ALA A 194 -3.67 13.67 5.70
CA ALA A 194 -3.94 14.11 4.32
C ALA A 194 -2.65 14.37 3.54
N ARG A 195 -1.63 14.98 4.17
CA ARG A 195 -0.32 15.22 3.55
C ARG A 195 0.42 13.91 3.24
N VAL A 196 0.36 12.95 4.15
CA VAL A 196 0.92 11.61 3.96
C VAL A 196 0.28 10.93 2.74
N LYS A 197 -1.06 10.97 2.61
CA LYS A 197 -1.74 10.43 1.42
C LYS A 197 -1.34 11.16 0.14
N LYS A 198 -1.20 12.49 0.16
CA LYS A 198 -0.80 13.30 -1.00
C LYS A 198 0.61 12.97 -1.50
N ARG A 199 1.55 12.73 -0.58
CA ARG A 199 2.97 12.48 -0.89
C ARG A 199 3.29 11.02 -1.23
N ARG A 200 2.34 10.10 -1.03
CA ARG A 200 2.57 8.67 -1.30
C ARG A 200 2.88 8.47 -2.80
N PRO A 201 4.08 7.97 -3.14
CA PRO A 201 4.40 7.57 -4.51
C PRO A 201 3.55 6.37 -4.91
N ALA A 202 3.25 6.22 -6.20
CA ALA A 202 2.66 4.99 -6.70
C ALA A 202 3.74 3.88 -6.69
N ASP A 203 3.44 2.72 -6.10
CA ASP A 203 4.38 1.57 -6.10
C ASP A 203 4.70 1.08 -7.52
N ARG A 204 3.78 1.36 -8.47
CA ARG A 204 3.92 1.07 -9.90
C ARG A 204 5.17 1.69 -10.52
N SER A 205 5.60 2.88 -10.08
CA SER A 205 6.70 3.59 -10.74
C SER A 205 8.03 2.84 -10.66
N LEU A 206 8.29 2.11 -9.56
CA LEU A 206 9.56 1.39 -9.37
C LEU A 206 9.70 0.12 -10.23
N PHE A 207 8.58 -0.40 -10.74
CA PHE A 207 8.55 -1.64 -11.54
C PHE A 207 8.28 -1.39 -13.03
N GLN A 208 7.87 -0.17 -13.41
CA GLN A 208 7.65 0.22 -14.80
C GLN A 208 8.85 0.91 -15.46
N ASP A 209 9.89 1.29 -14.70
CA ASP A 209 11.11 1.85 -15.27
C ASP A 209 11.87 0.85 -16.20
N GLY A 210 11.38 -0.39 -16.35
CA GLY A 210 11.80 -1.38 -17.35
C GLY A 210 10.87 -1.53 -18.58
N GLU A 211 9.73 -0.84 -18.67
CA GLU A 211 8.85 -0.80 -19.87
C GLU A 211 9.21 0.37 -20.82
N GLY A 212 10.28 1.11 -20.52
CA GLY A 212 10.79 2.25 -21.29
C GLY A 212 11.74 1.88 -22.42
N THR A 213 11.55 0.75 -23.10
CA THR A 213 12.12 0.45 -24.43
C THR A 213 11.35 -0.75 -24.96
N LEU A 214 11.04 -0.80 -26.25
CA LEU A 214 10.10 -1.72 -26.92
C LEU A 214 8.67 -1.17 -27.04
N ARG A 215 8.54 -0.09 -27.80
CA ARG A 215 7.54 -0.05 -28.87
C ARG A 215 8.30 -0.10 -30.20
N PRO A 216 7.85 -0.88 -31.20
CA PRO A 216 8.29 -0.68 -32.57
C PRO A 216 7.89 0.72 -33.07
#